data_AF-A0A8R1E9L7-F1
#
_entry.id   AF-A0A8R1E9L7-F1
#
_cell.length_a   1.000
_cell.length_b   1.000
_cell.length_c   1.000
_cell.angle_alpha   90.00
_cell.angle_beta   90.00
_cell.angle_gamma   90.00
#
_symmetry.space_group_name_H-M   'P 1'
#
loop_
_entity.id
_entity.type
_entity.pdbx_description
1 polymer ?
#
loop_
_entity_poly.entity_id
_entity_poly.type
_entity_poly.pdbx_seq_one_letter_code
_entity_poly.pdbx_strand_id
1 'polypeptide(L)'
;MRGLTSGLTEIWIKVHNISEDTYFLWEKSRFMNRYYGMQEMYEAKQDGSEEWNMPKERDPFYEPADSPVFIASSVVFLQSLAYLIDVEEQFPIVDLSGQEIGLLTVALSPCSLTGKEMRGEYVEKPSQLIGKNIAFKVKVMAAVGLPRRILKSCCKYRFFGSKKMTTTSTVSGNTPAYGHEETFQFKPVTQEVADYLANSNLYITFWGTQRPRGISSRRNSVSTIGSGVREGPNKTKRVEKMVQQAKSADNRNISVKALETVLRGTDDHENRKARKQSMKKSGSAGQLATKRRSASSKKKAKQ
;
A
#
# COMPACT_ATOMS: atom_id res chain seq x y z
N MET A 1 3.48 -6.98 -4.45
CA MET A 1 4.46 -7.16 -3.35
C MET A 1 3.89 -8.12 -2.31
N ARG A 2 4.70 -8.97 -1.65
CA ARG A 2 4.22 -9.95 -0.63
C ARG A 2 3.85 -9.34 0.73
N GLY A 3 4.04 -8.04 0.89
CA GLY A 3 3.81 -7.32 2.14
C GLY A 3 4.82 -7.61 3.25
N LEU A 4 6.03 -8.05 2.88
CA LEU A 4 7.18 -8.19 3.77
C LEU A 4 8.16 -7.05 3.50
N THR A 5 8.77 -6.53 4.57
CA THR A 5 9.75 -5.42 4.52
C THR A 5 11.17 -5.89 4.19
N SER A 6 11.44 -7.20 4.29
CA SER A 6 12.73 -7.82 3.99
C SER A 6 12.56 -9.31 3.68
N GLY A 7 13.63 -9.93 3.21
CA GLY A 7 13.70 -11.37 2.94
C GLY A 7 14.05 -11.71 1.49
N LEU A 8 14.38 -12.97 1.27
CA LEU A 8 14.69 -13.48 -0.06
C LEU A 8 13.43 -13.54 -0.93
N THR A 9 13.60 -13.40 -2.24
CA THR A 9 12.54 -13.65 -3.21
C THR A 9 12.01 -15.07 -3.05
N GLU A 10 10.70 -15.20 -2.88
CA GLU A 10 10.04 -16.51 -2.83
C GLU A 10 9.37 -16.82 -4.17
N ILE A 11 9.45 -18.09 -4.55
CA ILE A 11 8.81 -18.61 -5.75
C ILE A 11 7.43 -19.13 -5.36
N TRP A 12 6.43 -18.69 -6.11
CA TRP A 12 5.04 -19.13 -5.99
C TRP A 12 4.56 -19.67 -7.34
N ILE A 13 3.83 -20.78 -7.30
CA ILE A 13 3.30 -21.47 -8.47
C ILE A 13 1.81 -21.13 -8.58
N LYS A 14 1.40 -20.56 -9.72
CA LYS A 14 0.00 -20.30 -10.01
C LYS A 14 -0.67 -21.57 -10.55
N VAL A 15 -1.61 -22.11 -9.79
CA VAL A 15 -2.42 -23.28 -10.17
C VAL A 15 -3.78 -22.80 -10.66
N HIS A 16 -4.22 -23.29 -11.81
CA HIS A 16 -5.52 -22.96 -12.39
C HIS A 16 -6.40 -24.19 -12.45
N ASN A 17 -7.48 -24.18 -11.68
CA ASN A 17 -8.54 -25.15 -11.86
C ASN A 17 -9.41 -24.68 -13.04
N ILE A 18 -9.30 -25.40 -14.16
CA ILE A 18 -9.94 -25.04 -15.43
C ILE A 18 -11.46 -25.21 -15.36
N SER A 19 -11.96 -26.20 -14.62
CA SER A 19 -13.39 -26.56 -14.56
C SER A 19 -14.20 -25.58 -13.70
N GLU A 20 -13.58 -25.06 -12.64
CA GLU A 20 -14.18 -24.08 -11.73
C GLU A 20 -13.72 -22.64 -11.98
N ASP A 21 -12.76 -22.43 -12.89
CA ASP A 21 -12.15 -21.14 -13.18
C ASP A 21 -11.58 -20.46 -11.92
N THR A 22 -10.97 -21.24 -11.02
CA THR A 22 -10.35 -20.79 -9.77
C THR A 22 -8.83 -20.83 -9.87
N TYR A 23 -8.15 -19.88 -9.19
CA TYR A 23 -6.69 -19.79 -9.22
C TYR A 23 -6.14 -19.85 -7.81
N PHE A 24 -5.08 -20.63 -7.60
CA PHE A 24 -4.40 -20.74 -6.32
C PHE A 24 -2.92 -20.44 -6.49
N LEU A 25 -2.28 -20.07 -5.38
CA LEU A 25 -0.85 -19.84 -5.34
C LEU A 25 -0.26 -20.83 -4.35
N TRP A 26 0.61 -21.69 -4.84
CA TRP A 26 1.32 -22.67 -4.03
C TRP A 26 2.75 -22.23 -3.80
N GLU A 27 3.18 -22.30 -2.56
CA GLU A 27 4.60 -22.20 -2.22
C GLU A 27 5.36 -23.40 -2.79
N LYS A 28 6.67 -23.25 -2.98
CA LYS A 28 7.55 -24.29 -3.53
C LYS A 28 7.37 -25.64 -2.80
N SER A 29 7.37 -25.65 -1.48
CA SER A 29 7.22 -26.89 -0.68
C SER A 29 5.88 -27.58 -0.93
N ARG A 30 4.78 -26.83 -0.90
CA ARG A 30 3.44 -27.32 -1.20
C ARG A 30 3.37 -27.90 -2.61
N PHE A 31 3.91 -27.18 -3.60
CA PHE A 31 3.96 -27.66 -4.97
C PHE A 31 4.77 -28.95 -5.10
N MET A 32 5.96 -29.03 -4.51
CA MET A 32 6.80 -30.25 -4.58
C MET A 32 6.10 -31.45 -3.96
N ASN A 33 5.46 -31.28 -2.79
CA ASN A 33 4.72 -32.36 -2.15
C ASN A 33 3.56 -32.87 -3.01
N ARG A 34 2.82 -31.94 -3.65
CA ARG A 34 1.73 -32.29 -4.57
C ARG A 34 2.29 -32.93 -5.85
N TYR A 35 3.38 -32.42 -6.39
CA TYR A 35 4.04 -32.96 -7.59
C TYR A 35 4.46 -34.42 -7.41
N TYR A 36 5.08 -34.77 -6.28
CA TYR A 36 5.45 -36.17 -6.01
C TYR A 36 4.21 -37.07 -5.93
N GLY A 37 3.13 -36.62 -5.29
CA GLY A 37 1.88 -37.37 -5.28
C GLY A 37 1.25 -37.52 -6.67
N MET A 38 1.33 -36.48 -7.52
CA MET A 38 0.88 -36.57 -8.92
C MET A 38 1.69 -37.60 -9.71
N GLN A 39 3.00 -37.67 -9.47
CA GLN A 39 3.90 -38.62 -10.13
C GLN A 39 3.61 -40.06 -9.69
N GLU A 40 3.46 -40.30 -8.38
CA GLU A 40 3.12 -41.61 -7.82
C GLU A 40 1.78 -42.13 -8.37
N MET A 41 0.75 -41.27 -8.44
CA MET A 41 -0.52 -41.62 -9.07
C MET A 41 -0.38 -41.98 -10.54
N TYR A 42 0.46 -41.24 -11.28
CA TYR A 42 0.69 -41.49 -12.69
C TYR A 42 1.36 -42.85 -12.92
N GLU A 43 2.39 -43.16 -12.13
CA GLU A 43 3.11 -44.45 -12.14
C GLU A 43 2.18 -45.61 -11.79
N ALA A 44 1.42 -45.50 -10.68
CA ALA A 44 0.45 -46.52 -10.28
C ALA A 44 -0.62 -46.78 -11.37
N LYS A 45 -1.01 -45.73 -12.10
CA LYS A 45 -1.94 -45.86 -13.22
C LYS A 45 -1.33 -46.58 -14.42
N GLN A 46 -0.04 -46.36 -14.72
CA GLN A 46 0.67 -47.08 -15.78
C GLN A 46 0.84 -48.56 -15.44
N ASP A 47 1.11 -48.87 -14.19
CA ASP A 47 1.31 -50.24 -13.70
C ASP A 47 -0.01 -51.00 -13.49
N GLY A 48 -1.15 -50.30 -13.56
CA GLY A 48 -2.49 -50.88 -13.35
C GLY A 48 -2.74 -51.31 -11.90
N SER A 49 -1.95 -50.81 -10.95
CA SER A 49 -1.91 -51.26 -9.56
C SER A 49 -2.98 -50.61 -8.68
N GLU A 50 -3.48 -49.43 -9.02
CA GLU A 50 -4.48 -48.71 -8.21
C GLU A 50 -5.61 -48.04 -9.03
N GLU A 51 -6.74 -47.82 -8.35
CA GLU A 51 -7.83 -46.98 -8.86
C GLU A 51 -7.42 -45.50 -8.85
N TRP A 52 -7.57 -44.84 -10.00
CA TRP A 52 -7.26 -43.41 -10.18
C TRP A 52 -8.09 -42.47 -9.27
N ASN A 53 -9.26 -42.93 -8.82
CA ASN A 53 -10.18 -42.10 -8.05
C ASN A 53 -9.86 -42.19 -6.56
N MET A 54 -9.18 -41.15 -6.05
CA MET A 54 -8.85 -41.02 -4.64
C MET A 54 -9.81 -40.08 -3.92
N PRO A 55 -9.99 -40.23 -2.58
CA PRO A 55 -10.62 -39.19 -1.78
C PRO A 55 -9.91 -37.85 -1.93
N LYS A 56 -10.67 -36.75 -1.89
CA LYS A 56 -10.19 -35.37 -2.08
C LYS A 56 -9.01 -34.99 -1.18
N GLU A 57 -8.94 -35.58 0.01
CA GLU A 57 -7.90 -35.33 1.00
C GLU A 57 -6.55 -35.92 0.58
N ARG A 58 -6.57 -36.99 -0.23
CA ARG A 58 -5.37 -37.64 -0.77
C ARG A 58 -5.07 -37.21 -2.20
N ASP A 59 -6.05 -36.66 -2.92
CA ASP A 59 -5.90 -36.21 -4.30
C ASP A 59 -4.90 -35.03 -4.41
N PRO A 60 -3.73 -35.21 -5.03
CA PRO A 60 -2.72 -34.18 -5.18
C PRO A 60 -3.13 -33.09 -6.18
N PHE A 61 -4.15 -33.31 -7.01
CA PHE A 61 -4.72 -32.32 -7.93
C PHE A 61 -5.82 -31.47 -7.28
N TYR A 62 -6.40 -31.94 -6.18
CA TYR A 62 -7.53 -31.26 -5.54
C TYR A 62 -7.11 -30.11 -4.62
N GLU A 63 -7.76 -28.96 -4.82
CA GLU A 63 -7.69 -27.79 -3.97
C GLU A 63 -9.10 -27.35 -3.58
N PRO A 64 -9.43 -27.22 -2.28
CA PRO A 64 -10.73 -26.70 -1.87
C PRO A 64 -11.01 -25.29 -2.41
N ALA A 65 -12.22 -25.06 -2.91
CA ALA A 65 -12.63 -23.75 -3.45
C ALA A 65 -12.63 -22.63 -2.39
N ASP A 66 -12.78 -23.00 -1.12
CA ASP A 66 -12.74 -22.12 0.04
C ASP A 66 -11.32 -21.95 0.61
N SER A 67 -10.30 -22.54 -0.01
CA SER A 67 -8.91 -22.27 0.34
C SER A 67 -8.60 -20.78 0.17
N PRO A 68 -7.98 -20.14 1.18
CA PRO A 68 -7.64 -18.73 1.11
C PRO A 68 -6.53 -18.50 0.09
N VAL A 69 -6.74 -17.53 -0.79
CA VAL A 69 -5.79 -17.10 -1.81
C VAL A 69 -5.33 -15.68 -1.54
N PHE A 70 -4.05 -15.43 -1.82
CA PHE A 70 -3.55 -14.06 -1.90
C PHE A 70 -4.20 -13.38 -3.11
N ILE A 71 -4.80 -12.21 -2.88
CA ILE A 71 -5.50 -11.43 -3.90
C ILE A 71 -4.59 -10.32 -4.39
N ALA A 72 -4.14 -9.47 -3.45
CA ALA A 72 -3.44 -8.24 -3.75
C ALA A 72 -2.79 -7.65 -2.48
N SER A 73 -2.09 -6.54 -2.63
CA SER A 73 -1.50 -5.76 -1.54
C SER A 73 -1.75 -4.27 -1.72
N SER A 74 -1.86 -3.54 -0.60
CA SER A 74 -1.88 -2.08 -0.54
C SER A 74 -0.70 -1.61 0.33
N VAL A 75 -0.08 -0.50 -0.07
CA VAL A 75 1.04 0.11 0.65
C VAL A 75 0.54 1.40 1.29
N VAL A 76 0.59 1.48 2.61
CA VAL A 76 0.14 2.63 3.39
C VAL A 76 1.36 3.35 3.96
N PHE A 77 1.48 4.66 3.69
CA PHE A 77 2.59 5.46 4.18
C PHE A 77 2.40 5.81 5.66
N LEU A 78 3.43 5.56 6.48
CA LEU A 78 3.36 5.79 7.92
C LEU A 78 3.90 7.17 8.35
N GLN A 79 4.48 7.91 7.40
CA GLN A 79 5.23 9.12 7.68
C GLN A 79 4.41 10.18 8.45
N SER A 80 3.10 10.29 8.20
CA SER A 80 2.22 11.21 8.94
C SER A 80 2.24 10.96 10.45
N LEU A 81 2.27 9.69 10.88
CA LEU A 81 2.33 9.32 12.30
C LEU A 81 3.63 9.74 12.98
N ALA A 82 4.74 9.82 12.23
CA ALA A 82 6.02 10.30 12.76
C ALA A 82 5.97 11.79 13.18
N TYR A 83 4.99 12.53 12.65
CA TYR A 83 4.72 13.94 12.98
C TYR A 83 3.47 14.13 13.84
N LEU A 84 2.86 13.04 14.33
CA LEU A 84 1.56 13.02 15.04
C LEU A 84 0.40 13.60 14.20
N ILE A 85 0.47 13.47 12.88
CA ILE A 85 -0.61 13.88 11.99
C ILE A 85 -1.51 12.67 11.75
N ASP A 86 -2.81 12.83 12.00
CA ASP A 86 -3.82 11.85 11.61
C ASP A 86 -4.12 11.95 10.11
N VAL A 87 -4.38 10.80 9.49
CA VAL A 87 -4.69 10.71 8.07
C VAL A 87 -5.83 9.73 7.86
N GLU A 88 -6.74 10.05 6.93
CA GLU A 88 -7.75 9.15 6.40
C GLU A 88 -7.72 9.28 4.87
N GLU A 89 -7.20 8.25 4.20
CA GLU A 89 -6.89 8.29 2.78
C GLU A 89 -7.25 6.95 2.09
N GLN A 90 -7.27 7.00 0.75
CA GLN A 90 -7.48 5.84 -0.10
C GLN A 90 -6.15 5.40 -0.73
N PHE A 91 -5.84 4.12 -0.62
CA PHE A 91 -4.60 3.53 -1.11
C PHE A 91 -4.89 2.51 -2.23
N PRO A 92 -4.12 2.52 -3.33
CA PRO A 92 -4.26 1.54 -4.40
C PRO A 92 -4.08 0.10 -3.93
N ILE A 93 -5.01 -0.76 -4.33
CA ILE A 93 -4.90 -2.21 -4.18
C ILE A 93 -4.28 -2.75 -5.45
N VAL A 94 -3.08 -3.30 -5.35
CA VAL A 94 -2.28 -3.77 -6.48
C VAL A 94 -2.10 -5.28 -6.42
N ASP A 95 -2.44 -5.97 -7.50
CA ASP A 95 -2.30 -7.43 -7.60
C ASP A 95 -0.85 -7.87 -7.86
N LEU A 96 -0.62 -9.18 -8.05
CA LEU A 96 0.72 -9.70 -8.35
C LEU A 96 1.26 -9.33 -9.73
N SER A 97 0.39 -8.96 -10.67
CA SER A 97 0.80 -8.49 -12.01
C SER A 97 1.18 -7.00 -12.02
N GLY A 98 0.97 -6.30 -10.90
CA GLY A 98 1.18 -4.86 -10.81
C GLY A 98 -0.03 -4.03 -11.26
N GLN A 99 -1.17 -4.68 -11.54
CA GLN A 99 -2.39 -3.98 -11.90
C GLN A 99 -3.10 -3.46 -10.66
N GLU A 100 -3.53 -2.19 -10.70
CA GLU A 100 -4.44 -1.64 -9.72
C GLU A 100 -5.85 -2.21 -9.94
N ILE A 101 -6.37 -2.88 -8.92
CA ILE A 101 -7.67 -3.55 -8.95
C ILE A 101 -8.71 -2.89 -8.05
N GLY A 102 -8.35 -1.83 -7.31
CA GLY A 102 -9.26 -1.19 -6.37
C GLY A 102 -8.57 -0.21 -5.42
N LEU A 103 -9.33 0.27 -4.45
CA LEU A 103 -8.87 1.22 -3.44
C LEU A 103 -9.22 0.72 -2.03
N LEU A 104 -8.30 0.91 -1.09
CA LEU A 104 -8.46 0.61 0.34
C LEU A 104 -8.51 1.93 1.12
N THR A 105 -9.59 2.18 1.85
CA THR A 105 -9.66 3.30 2.80
C THR A 105 -9.03 2.88 4.13
N VAL A 106 -7.99 3.61 4.54
CA VAL A 106 -7.29 3.42 5.82
C VAL A 106 -7.21 4.74 6.55
N ALA A 107 -7.47 4.71 7.87
CA ALA A 107 -7.18 5.83 8.75
C ALA A 107 -6.06 5.46 9.73
N LEU A 108 -5.11 6.38 9.92
CA LEU A 108 -4.04 6.28 10.89
C LEU A 108 -4.18 7.46 11.85
N SER A 109 -4.06 7.21 13.15
CA SER A 109 -4.17 8.29 14.13
C SER A 109 -3.22 8.08 15.32
N PRO A 110 -2.50 9.11 15.77
CA PRO A 110 -1.83 9.06 17.05
C PRO A 110 -2.87 9.09 18.19
N CYS A 111 -2.59 8.38 19.27
CA CYS A 111 -3.50 8.19 20.38
C CYS A 111 -2.75 8.27 21.71
N SER A 112 -3.47 8.62 22.77
CA SER A 112 -3.00 8.39 24.14
C SER A 112 -2.87 6.88 24.41
N LEU A 113 -2.17 6.53 25.49
CA LEU A 113 -2.12 5.13 25.97
C LEU A 113 -3.49 4.56 26.36
N THR A 114 -4.50 5.41 26.56
CA THR A 114 -5.88 5.00 26.82
C THR A 114 -6.70 4.79 25.54
N GLY A 115 -6.11 4.99 24.37
CA GLY A 115 -6.75 4.80 23.06
C GLY A 115 -7.55 6.01 22.55
N LYS A 116 -7.48 7.15 23.26
CA LYS A 116 -8.12 8.40 22.83
C LYS A 116 -7.27 9.04 21.73
N GLU A 117 -7.89 9.32 20.59
CA GLU A 117 -7.23 10.01 19.47
C GLU A 117 -6.75 11.40 19.89
N MET A 118 -5.50 11.69 19.54
CA MET A 118 -4.92 13.03 19.69
C MET A 118 -5.18 13.78 18.39
N ARG A 119 -5.72 14.99 18.46
CA ARG A 119 -6.04 15.82 17.29
C ARG A 119 -5.42 17.19 17.43
N GLY A 120 -4.76 17.66 16.38
CA GLY A 120 -4.12 18.98 16.32
C GLY A 120 -2.78 19.08 17.05
N GLU A 121 -2.32 18.01 17.71
CA GLU A 121 -0.96 17.91 18.24
C GLU A 121 -0.01 17.48 17.13
N TYR A 122 1.13 18.15 16.98
CA TYR A 122 2.17 17.75 16.03
C TYR A 122 3.56 17.97 16.61
N VAL A 123 4.55 17.30 16.01
CA VAL A 123 5.98 17.54 16.28
C VAL A 123 6.67 18.03 15.02
N GLU A 124 7.72 18.84 15.15
CA GLU A 124 8.48 19.30 13.99
C GLU A 124 9.43 18.24 13.43
N LYS A 125 9.86 17.30 14.29
CA LYS A 125 10.82 16.24 13.95
C LYS A 125 10.42 14.92 14.60
N PRO A 126 10.54 13.78 13.90
CA PRO A 126 10.24 12.47 14.46
C PRO A 126 11.03 12.13 15.74
N SER A 127 12.25 12.65 15.87
CA SER A 127 13.09 12.44 17.07
C SER A 127 12.47 12.98 18.36
N GLN A 128 11.51 13.92 18.27
CA GLN A 128 10.79 14.46 19.43
C GLN A 128 9.75 13.48 19.99
N LEU A 129 9.49 12.36 19.31
CA LEU A 129 8.64 11.29 19.83
C LEU A 129 9.39 10.42 20.84
N ILE A 130 10.71 10.32 20.72
CA ILE A 130 11.53 9.38 21.49
C ILE A 130 11.42 9.71 22.99
N GLY A 131 11.24 8.67 23.81
CA GLY A 131 11.05 8.83 25.25
C GLY A 131 9.60 9.15 25.66
N LYS A 132 8.72 9.54 24.73
CA LYS A 132 7.30 9.77 25.04
C LYS A 132 6.53 8.45 25.09
N ASN A 133 5.43 8.46 25.85
CA ASN A 133 4.48 7.35 25.93
C ASN A 133 3.29 7.62 25.02
N ILE A 134 3.27 7.02 23.84
CA ILE A 134 2.29 7.30 22.78
C ILE A 134 1.78 5.97 22.21
N ALA A 135 0.54 5.97 21.75
CA ALA A 135 -0.03 4.87 20.98
C ALA A 135 -0.36 5.32 19.56
N PHE A 136 -0.43 4.37 18.63
CA PHE A 136 -0.85 4.61 17.25
C PHE A 136 -1.96 3.65 16.90
N LYS A 137 -2.99 4.17 16.24
CA LYS A 137 -4.18 3.43 15.85
C LYS A 137 -4.20 3.26 14.34
N VAL A 138 -4.43 2.03 13.90
CA VAL A 138 -4.61 1.68 12.49
C VAL A 138 -6.06 1.23 12.31
N LYS A 139 -6.79 1.91 11.43
CA LYS A 139 -8.15 1.55 11.05
C LYS A 139 -8.20 1.12 9.60
N VAL A 140 -8.54 -0.14 9.36
CA VAL A 140 -8.81 -0.66 8.02
C VAL A 140 -10.32 -0.59 7.79
N MET A 141 -10.77 0.43 7.07
CA MET A 141 -12.19 0.79 7.01
C MET A 141 -12.96 -0.04 5.99
N ALA A 142 -12.61 0.11 4.70
CA ALA A 142 -13.29 -0.57 3.61
C ALA A 142 -12.40 -0.67 2.38
N ALA A 143 -12.70 -1.62 1.50
CA ALA A 143 -12.15 -1.67 0.15
C ALA A 143 -13.26 -1.49 -0.89
N VAL A 144 -12.89 -0.99 -2.06
CA VAL A 144 -13.75 -0.93 -3.24
C VAL A 144 -13.00 -1.46 -4.46
N GLY A 145 -13.73 -2.09 -5.39
CA GLY A 145 -13.20 -2.48 -6.69
C GLY A 145 -12.67 -3.92 -6.79
N LEU A 146 -12.63 -4.68 -5.69
CA LEU A 146 -12.10 -6.06 -5.72
C LEU A 146 -12.74 -6.90 -6.84
N PRO A 147 -12.01 -7.84 -7.47
CA PRO A 147 -12.53 -8.63 -8.57
C PRO A 147 -13.81 -9.37 -8.17
N ARG A 148 -14.85 -9.34 -9.02
CA ARG A 148 -16.17 -9.97 -8.74
C ARG A 148 -16.12 -11.47 -8.44
N ARG A 149 -15.01 -12.12 -8.74
CA ARG A 149 -14.76 -13.53 -8.44
C ARG A 149 -14.34 -13.76 -6.99
N ILE A 150 -13.89 -12.74 -6.27
CA ILE A 150 -13.64 -12.81 -4.83
C ILE A 150 -14.98 -12.84 -4.11
N LEU A 151 -15.23 -13.90 -3.35
CA LEU A 151 -16.47 -14.09 -2.61
C LEU A 151 -16.38 -13.45 -1.23
N LYS A 152 -15.28 -13.74 -0.52
CA LYS A 152 -14.97 -13.25 0.82
C LYS A 152 -13.53 -12.78 0.85
N SER A 153 -13.24 -11.75 1.64
CA SER A 153 -11.88 -11.26 1.82
C SER A 153 -11.63 -10.79 3.26
N CYS A 154 -10.37 -10.81 3.67
CA CYS A 154 -9.85 -10.19 4.88
C CYS A 154 -8.52 -9.51 4.56
N CYS A 155 -8.14 -8.54 5.39
CA CYS A 155 -6.85 -7.87 5.32
C CYS A 155 -5.92 -8.43 6.40
N LYS A 156 -4.63 -8.52 6.08
CA LYS A 156 -3.57 -8.92 7.01
C LYS A 156 -2.42 -7.93 6.96
N TYR A 157 -1.93 -7.51 8.12
CA TYR A 157 -0.79 -6.60 8.24
C TYR A 157 -0.05 -6.81 9.56
N ARG A 158 1.19 -6.33 9.62
CA ARG A 158 2.02 -6.38 10.83
C ARG A 158 2.59 -4.98 11.08
N PHE A 159 2.19 -4.40 12.20
CA PHE A 159 2.77 -3.14 12.66
C PHE A 159 4.06 -3.41 13.44
N PHE A 160 4.87 -2.37 13.66
CA PHE A 160 6.15 -2.47 14.34
C PHE A 160 6.08 -3.25 15.66
N GLY A 161 7.07 -4.11 15.91
CA GLY A 161 7.19 -4.91 17.14
C GLY A 161 6.11 -6.00 17.33
N SER A 162 5.12 -6.09 16.44
CA SER A 162 4.04 -7.07 16.57
C SER A 162 4.53 -8.48 16.21
N LYS A 163 4.49 -9.41 17.18
CA LYS A 163 4.86 -10.82 16.95
C LYS A 163 3.89 -11.56 16.03
N LYS A 164 2.60 -11.24 16.15
CA LYS A 164 1.52 -11.86 15.36
C LYS A 164 1.08 -10.95 14.22
N MET A 165 0.58 -11.56 13.15
CA MET A 165 -0.06 -10.85 12.05
C MET A 165 -1.46 -10.41 12.49
N THR A 166 -1.76 -9.12 12.41
CA THR A 166 -3.12 -8.60 12.62
C THR A 166 -3.97 -8.98 11.42
N THR A 167 -5.16 -9.53 11.67
CA THR A 167 -6.08 -10.00 10.62
C THR A 167 -7.47 -9.44 10.90
N THR A 168 -8.08 -8.82 9.90
CA THR A 168 -9.45 -8.32 10.00
C THR A 168 -10.47 -9.46 9.94
N SER A 169 -11.71 -9.18 10.33
CA SER A 169 -12.83 -10.06 10.02
C SER A 169 -12.94 -10.33 8.52
N THR A 170 -13.42 -11.52 8.17
CA THR A 170 -13.67 -11.91 6.78
C THR A 170 -15.03 -11.39 6.33
N VAL A 171 -15.06 -10.61 5.26
CA VAL A 171 -16.24 -9.91 4.75
C VAL A 171 -16.54 -10.32 3.32
N SER A 172 -17.82 -10.51 3.00
CA SER A 172 -18.27 -10.91 1.67
C SER A 172 -18.38 -9.72 0.72
N GLY A 173 -18.19 -9.97 -0.57
CA GLY A 173 -18.42 -9.01 -1.64
C GLY A 173 -17.16 -8.32 -2.16
N ASN A 174 -17.34 -7.51 -3.21
CA ASN A 174 -16.27 -6.78 -3.88
C ASN A 174 -16.03 -5.37 -3.34
N THR A 175 -16.89 -4.89 -2.45
CA THR A 175 -16.75 -3.62 -1.72
C THR A 175 -16.89 -3.86 -0.22
N PRO A 176 -15.99 -4.65 0.40
CA PRO A 176 -16.12 -5.06 1.80
C PRO A 176 -15.88 -3.88 2.74
N ALA A 177 -16.74 -3.73 3.74
CA ALA A 177 -16.52 -2.87 4.90
C ALA A 177 -15.92 -3.70 6.03
N TYR A 178 -14.62 -3.53 6.30
CA TYR A 178 -13.90 -4.29 7.33
C TYR A 178 -14.14 -3.72 8.72
N GLY A 179 -14.26 -2.40 8.85
CA GLY A 179 -14.49 -1.71 10.12
C GLY A 179 -13.52 -2.12 11.23
N HIS A 180 -12.27 -2.46 10.87
CA HIS A 180 -11.29 -2.99 11.80
C HIS A 180 -10.45 -1.86 12.39
N GLU A 181 -10.16 -1.93 13.68
CA GLU A 181 -9.33 -1.00 14.42
C GLU A 181 -8.39 -1.78 15.34
N GLU A 182 -7.11 -1.41 15.34
CA GLU A 182 -6.10 -1.96 16.24
C GLU A 182 -5.21 -0.83 16.77
N THR A 183 -4.86 -0.87 18.06
CA THR A 183 -4.04 0.16 18.72
C THR A 183 -2.71 -0.43 19.20
N PHE A 184 -1.60 0.21 18.83
CA PHE A 184 -0.24 -0.19 19.15
C PHE A 184 0.38 0.80 20.13
N GLN A 185 0.67 0.35 21.35
CA GLN A 185 1.19 1.22 22.42
C GLN A 185 2.72 1.12 22.54
N PHE A 186 3.38 2.26 22.74
CA PHE A 186 4.83 2.36 22.93
C PHE A 186 5.15 3.10 24.23
N LYS A 187 5.87 2.43 25.13
CA LYS A 187 6.19 2.92 26.49
C LYS A 187 7.65 2.59 26.86
N PRO A 188 8.61 3.46 26.56
CA PRO A 188 8.51 4.66 25.71
C PRO A 188 8.62 4.33 24.22
N VAL A 189 8.37 5.32 23.37
CA VAL A 189 8.75 5.30 21.94
C VAL A 189 10.28 5.25 21.85
N THR A 190 10.81 4.26 21.13
CA THR A 190 12.25 4.10 20.87
C THR A 190 12.66 4.79 19.57
N GLN A 191 13.97 4.96 19.36
CA GLN A 191 14.51 5.44 18.08
C GLN A 191 14.04 4.59 16.90
N GLU A 192 14.04 3.27 17.05
CA GLU A 192 13.59 2.33 16.00
C GLU A 192 12.12 2.54 15.62
N VAL A 193 11.24 2.82 16.59
CA VAL A 193 9.83 3.11 16.33
C VAL A 193 9.70 4.43 15.56
N ALA A 194 10.43 5.48 15.98
CA ALA A 194 10.41 6.76 15.29
C ALA A 194 10.92 6.64 13.84
N ASP A 195 12.00 5.89 13.63
CA ASP A 195 12.56 5.63 12.29
C ASP A 195 11.64 4.77 11.43
N TYR A 196 10.97 3.77 12.02
CA TYR A 196 9.96 2.98 11.35
C TYR A 196 8.81 3.85 10.85
N LEU A 197 8.25 4.71 11.71
CA LEU A 197 7.16 5.61 11.31
C LEU A 197 7.61 6.58 10.22
N ALA A 198 8.83 7.11 10.31
CA ALA A 198 9.32 8.12 9.37
C ALA A 198 9.67 7.55 7.98
N ASN A 199 10.18 6.31 7.91
CA ASN A 199 10.83 5.79 6.71
C ASN A 199 10.23 4.49 6.17
N SER A 200 9.33 3.83 6.91
CA SER A 200 8.71 2.57 6.49
C SER A 200 7.27 2.75 6.05
N ASN A 201 6.77 1.72 5.37
CA ASN A 201 5.38 1.61 4.98
C ASN A 201 4.72 0.46 5.72
N LEU A 202 3.41 0.58 5.93
CA LEU A 202 2.57 -0.52 6.36
C LEU A 202 2.03 -1.25 5.12
N TYR A 203 2.42 -2.51 5.00
CA TYR A 203 1.91 -3.37 3.94
C TYR A 203 0.68 -4.12 4.41
N ILE A 204 -0.44 -3.89 3.72
CA ILE A 204 -1.70 -4.56 3.98
C ILE A 204 -1.95 -5.54 2.83
N THR A 205 -2.06 -6.83 3.15
CA THR A 205 -2.30 -7.89 2.17
C THR A 205 -3.74 -8.36 2.22
N PHE A 206 -4.31 -8.63 1.04
CA PHE A 206 -5.67 -9.11 0.88
C PHE A 206 -5.66 -10.61 0.66
N TRP A 207 -6.44 -11.32 1.47
CA TRP A 207 -6.61 -12.76 1.38
C TRP A 207 -8.09 -13.08 1.30
N GLY A 208 -8.47 -14.14 0.61
CA GLY A 208 -9.89 -14.44 0.48
C GLY A 208 -10.19 -15.70 -0.28
N THR A 209 -11.48 -15.97 -0.49
CA THR A 209 -11.94 -17.12 -1.25
C THR A 209 -12.55 -16.69 -2.56
N GLN A 210 -12.58 -17.61 -3.52
CA GLN A 210 -13.08 -17.35 -4.87
C GLN A 210 -14.44 -18.04 -5.06
N ARG A 211 -15.26 -17.49 -5.95
CA ARG A 211 -16.49 -18.13 -6.41
C ARG A 211 -16.13 -19.11 -7.54
N PRO A 212 -16.37 -20.42 -7.40
CA PRO A 212 -16.32 -21.36 -8.50
C PRO A 212 -17.30 -20.96 -9.61
N ARG A 213 -16.86 -21.03 -10.86
CA ARG A 213 -17.70 -20.88 -12.05
C ARG A 213 -17.65 -22.19 -12.81
N GLY A 214 -18.74 -22.95 -12.75
CA GLY A 214 -18.86 -24.16 -13.57
C GLY A 214 -18.82 -23.82 -15.07
N ILE A 215 -18.42 -24.80 -15.89
CA ILE A 215 -18.28 -24.68 -17.34
C ILE A 215 -19.55 -24.17 -18.05
N SER A 216 -20.75 -24.42 -17.51
CA SER A 216 -22.01 -23.92 -18.08
C SER A 216 -22.15 -22.39 -18.04
N SER A 217 -21.48 -21.72 -17.09
CA SER A 217 -21.47 -20.25 -16.96
C SER A 217 -20.71 -19.56 -18.10
N ARG A 218 -19.73 -20.23 -18.72
CA ARG A 218 -18.96 -19.68 -19.86
C ARG A 218 -19.77 -19.54 -21.14
N ARG A 219 -20.89 -20.26 -21.30
CA ARG A 219 -21.76 -20.13 -22.49
C ARG A 219 -22.47 -18.77 -22.58
N ASN A 220 -22.65 -18.07 -21.47
CA ASN A 220 -23.37 -16.79 -21.44
C ASN A 220 -22.47 -15.54 -21.55
N SER A 221 -21.14 -15.69 -21.63
CA SER A 221 -20.20 -14.55 -21.73
C SER A 221 -19.58 -14.36 -23.11
N VAL A 222 -19.87 -15.23 -24.07
CA VAL A 222 -19.53 -14.97 -25.48
C VAL A 222 -20.73 -14.27 -26.11
N SER A 223 -20.86 -12.97 -25.84
CA SER A 223 -21.68 -12.13 -26.71
C SER A 223 -20.91 -11.98 -28.01
N THR A 224 -21.40 -12.65 -29.05
CA THR A 224 -21.08 -12.41 -30.45
C THR A 224 -20.84 -10.93 -30.68
N ILE A 225 -19.68 -10.58 -31.22
CA ILE A 225 -19.47 -9.28 -31.88
C ILE A 225 -20.42 -9.30 -33.08
N GLY A 226 -21.65 -8.87 -32.84
CA GLY A 226 -22.70 -8.68 -33.83
C GLY A 226 -23.09 -7.21 -33.78
N SER A 227 -22.69 -6.48 -34.80
CA SER A 227 -23.09 -5.12 -35.11
C SER A 227 -24.61 -4.98 -35.05
N GLY A 228 -25.08 -4.17 -34.09
CA GLY A 228 -26.51 -3.90 -33.92
C GLY A 228 -26.74 -2.87 -32.81
N VAL A 229 -26.44 -1.60 -33.09
CA VAL A 229 -26.79 -0.49 -32.21
C VAL A 229 -28.32 -0.33 -32.23
N ARG A 230 -28.98 -0.59 -31.09
CA ARG A 230 -30.32 -0.07 -30.81
C ARG A 230 -30.22 0.87 -29.62
N GLU A 231 -30.34 2.16 -29.89
CA GLU A 231 -30.40 3.22 -28.88
C GLU A 231 -31.77 3.21 -28.18
N GLY A 232 -31.75 3.16 -26.85
CA GLY A 232 -32.92 3.30 -26.00
C GLY A 232 -32.80 4.53 -25.09
N PRO A 233 -33.89 5.27 -24.82
CA PRO A 233 -33.89 6.62 -24.24
C PRO A 233 -33.52 6.71 -22.75
N ASN A 234 -32.99 5.63 -22.14
CA ASN A 234 -32.83 5.52 -20.69
C ASN A 234 -31.40 5.79 -20.17
N LYS A 235 -30.40 5.98 -21.05
CA LYS A 235 -29.02 6.29 -20.64
C LYS A 235 -28.79 7.77 -20.33
N THR A 236 -29.40 8.67 -21.09
CA THR A 236 -29.20 10.12 -20.96
C THR A 236 -29.63 10.66 -19.59
N LYS A 237 -30.79 10.23 -19.09
CA LYS A 237 -31.28 10.62 -17.74
C LYS A 237 -30.38 10.15 -16.59
N ARG A 238 -29.62 9.07 -16.81
CA ARG A 238 -28.75 8.47 -15.79
C ARG A 238 -27.39 9.18 -15.70
N VAL A 239 -26.90 9.67 -16.84
CA VAL A 239 -25.67 10.48 -16.93
C VAL A 239 -25.90 11.86 -16.32
N GLU A 240 -27.03 12.51 -16.60
CA GLU A 240 -27.38 13.81 -16.00
C GLU A 240 -27.44 13.75 -14.47
N LYS A 241 -28.02 12.68 -13.91
CA LYS A 241 -28.12 12.48 -12.46
C LYS A 241 -26.76 12.25 -11.77
N MET A 242 -25.82 11.62 -12.46
CA MET A 242 -24.44 11.42 -11.96
C MET A 242 -23.62 12.72 -11.99
N VAL A 243 -23.79 13.55 -13.03
CA VAL A 243 -23.11 14.85 -13.13
C VAL A 243 -23.60 15.83 -12.06
N GLN A 244 -24.88 15.78 -11.70
CA GLN A 244 -25.45 16.62 -10.64
C GLN A 244 -24.96 16.22 -9.25
N GLN A 245 -24.77 14.92 -8.98
CA GLN A 245 -24.18 14.43 -7.73
C GLN A 245 -22.69 14.76 -7.58
N ALA A 246 -21.93 14.77 -8.69
CA ALA A 246 -20.52 15.14 -8.67
C ALA A 246 -20.32 16.62 -8.29
N LYS A 247 -21.17 17.53 -8.77
CA LYS A 247 -21.09 18.97 -8.47
C LYS A 247 -21.39 19.32 -7.00
N SER A 248 -22.11 18.47 -6.29
CA SER A 248 -22.41 18.68 -4.85
C SER A 248 -21.29 18.19 -3.90
N ALA A 249 -20.29 17.46 -4.40
CA ALA A 249 -19.24 16.84 -3.58
C ALA A 249 -17.98 17.72 -3.41
N ASP A 250 -17.83 18.80 -4.19
CA ASP A 250 -16.63 19.65 -4.21
C ASP A 250 -16.40 20.51 -2.95
N ASN A 251 -17.28 20.43 -1.94
CA ASN A 251 -17.18 21.24 -0.71
C ASN A 251 -16.41 20.57 0.46
N ARG A 252 -15.54 19.59 0.19
CA ARG A 252 -14.69 18.93 1.22
C ARG A 252 -13.18 19.05 1.01
N ASN A 253 -12.72 19.99 0.19
CA ASN A 253 -11.30 20.17 -0.15
C ASN A 253 -10.48 21.00 0.85
N ILE A 254 -10.78 20.94 2.15
CA ILE A 254 -10.07 21.75 3.16
C ILE A 254 -8.67 21.19 3.49
N SER A 255 -8.39 19.90 3.23
CA SER A 255 -7.09 19.28 3.60
C SER A 255 -5.95 19.56 2.62
N VAL A 256 -6.22 19.65 1.30
CA VAL A 256 -5.16 19.78 0.29
C VAL A 256 -4.48 21.14 0.33
N LYS A 257 -5.22 22.22 0.59
CA LYS A 257 -4.66 23.58 0.73
C LYS A 257 -3.77 23.74 1.96
N ALA A 258 -4.08 23.03 3.06
CA ALA A 258 -3.24 23.03 4.25
C ALA A 258 -1.90 22.32 4.00
N LEU A 259 -1.94 21.17 3.32
CA LEU A 259 -0.75 20.42 2.88
C LEU A 259 0.10 21.21 1.86
N GLU A 260 -0.51 21.88 0.88
CA GLU A 260 0.21 22.75 -0.06
C GLU A 260 0.88 23.94 0.62
N THR A 261 0.26 24.49 1.68
CA THR A 261 0.82 25.61 2.44
C THR A 261 2.03 25.18 3.28
N VAL A 262 2.00 23.96 3.82
CA VAL A 262 3.14 23.38 4.56
C VAL A 262 4.30 23.06 3.61
N LEU A 263 4.02 22.46 2.45
CA LEU A 263 5.04 22.14 1.44
C LEU A 263 5.70 23.40 0.84
N ARG A 264 4.93 24.47 0.60
CA ARG A 264 5.47 25.76 0.14
C ARG A 264 6.33 26.47 1.19
N GLY A 265 6.02 26.30 2.48
CA GLY A 265 6.81 26.87 3.57
C GLY A 265 8.20 26.24 3.75
N THR A 266 8.36 24.98 3.35
CA THR A 266 9.65 24.27 3.37
C THR A 266 10.62 24.74 2.27
N ASP A 267 10.12 25.08 1.08
CA ASP A 267 10.95 25.56 -0.03
C ASP A 267 11.55 26.94 0.24
N ASP A 268 10.78 27.85 0.86
CA ASP A 268 11.26 29.19 1.19
C ASP A 268 12.35 29.19 2.27
N HIS A 269 12.32 28.23 3.20
CA HIS A 269 13.32 28.14 4.27
C HIS A 269 14.65 27.52 3.78
N GLU A 270 14.60 26.55 2.87
CA GLU A 270 15.79 26.03 2.17
C GLU A 270 16.43 27.10 1.27
N ASN A 271 15.61 27.84 0.51
CA ASN A 271 16.11 28.87 -0.40
C ASN A 271 16.70 30.09 0.36
N ARG A 272 16.14 30.42 1.54
CA ARG A 272 16.67 31.48 2.43
C ARG A 272 17.96 31.06 3.16
N LYS A 273 18.15 29.77 3.46
CA LYS A 273 19.42 29.22 3.97
C LYS A 273 20.50 29.18 2.88
N ALA A 274 20.16 28.79 1.65
CA ALA A 274 21.07 28.81 0.51
C ALA A 274 21.54 30.24 0.17
N ARG A 275 20.64 31.24 0.22
CA ARG A 275 21.00 32.65 0.02
C ARG A 275 21.89 33.22 1.14
N LYS A 276 21.69 32.83 2.41
CA LYS A 276 22.53 33.24 3.54
C LYS A 276 23.91 32.56 3.57
N GLN A 277 24.04 31.32 3.05
CA GLN A 277 25.34 30.66 2.89
C GLN A 277 26.14 31.18 1.68
N SER A 278 25.46 31.58 0.60
CA SER A 278 26.08 32.22 -0.56
C SER A 278 26.67 33.61 -0.22
N MET A 279 25.97 34.42 0.59
CA MET A 279 26.47 35.74 1.01
C MET A 279 27.62 35.70 2.05
N LYS A 280 27.85 34.58 2.74
CA LYS A 280 28.99 34.41 3.66
C LYS A 280 30.27 33.90 2.96
N LYS A 281 30.18 33.36 1.74
CA LYS A 281 31.34 32.85 0.98
C LYS A 281 31.97 33.89 0.03
N SER A 282 31.38 35.06 -0.16
CA SER A 282 31.94 36.16 -0.99
C SER A 282 32.63 37.27 -0.18
N GLY A 283 32.77 37.14 1.15
CA GLY A 283 33.29 38.19 2.03
C GLY A 283 34.70 37.98 2.59
N SER A 284 35.47 36.98 2.15
CA SER A 284 36.79 36.69 2.72
C SER A 284 37.78 36.20 1.67
N ALA A 285 38.31 37.12 0.86
CA ALA A 285 39.61 37.00 0.20
C ALA A 285 39.99 38.37 -0.38
N GLY A 286 40.90 39.10 0.27
CA GLY A 286 41.38 40.35 -0.32
C GLY A 286 42.16 41.30 0.58
N GLN A 287 43.04 40.79 1.46
CA GLN A 287 44.10 41.61 2.04
C GLN A 287 45.27 40.72 2.47
N LEU A 288 46.32 40.64 1.64
CA LEU A 288 47.66 41.11 1.99
C LEU A 288 48.72 40.71 0.93
N ALA A 289 49.63 41.67 0.71
CA ALA A 289 51.03 41.54 0.30
C ALA A 289 51.38 41.50 -1.20
N THR A 290 51.71 42.68 -1.73
CA THR A 290 52.80 42.84 -2.70
C THR A 290 53.88 43.76 -2.13
N LYS A 291 55.12 43.29 -2.13
CA LYS A 291 56.34 43.96 -1.64
C LYS A 291 57.30 44.09 -2.82
N ARG A 292 57.95 45.27 -2.93
CA ARG A 292 59.19 45.62 -3.69
C ARG A 292 59.03 45.81 -5.22
N ARG A 293 59.73 46.74 -5.89
CA ARG A 293 60.69 47.83 -5.56
C ARG A 293 60.93 48.67 -6.84
N SER A 294 61.45 49.90 -6.66
CA SER A 294 62.16 50.77 -7.64
C SER A 294 61.34 51.39 -8.78
N ALA A 295 61.59 52.60 -9.31
CA ALA A 295 62.36 53.80 -8.95
C ALA A 295 62.03 54.89 -10.00
N SER A 296 62.28 56.17 -9.69
CA SER A 296 62.37 57.33 -10.62
C SER A 296 61.02 57.88 -11.15
N SER A 297 60.69 59.18 -11.24
CA SER A 297 61.44 60.44 -11.12
C SER A 297 60.42 61.60 -10.96
N LYS A 298 60.81 62.64 -10.21
CA LYS A 298 60.59 64.11 -10.42
C LYS A 298 59.30 64.57 -11.14
N LYS A 299 58.59 65.64 -10.76
CA LYS A 299 58.90 66.89 -10.02
C LYS A 299 57.58 67.70 -10.01
N LYS A 300 57.39 68.53 -8.98
CA LYS A 300 56.84 69.92 -8.97
C LYS A 300 55.52 70.21 -9.73
N ALA A 301 54.61 71.04 -9.26
CA ALA A 301 54.52 71.89 -8.09
C ALA A 301 53.14 72.56 -8.10
N LYS A 302 52.73 72.94 -6.89
CA LYS A 302 51.95 74.13 -6.53
C LYS A 302 50.47 74.23 -6.92
N GLN A 303 49.75 74.35 -5.80
CA GLN A 303 48.48 75.01 -5.51
C GLN A 303 47.22 74.27 -5.92
#